data_AF-A0A943RBR0-F1
#
_entry.id   AF-A0A943RBR0-F1
#
_cell.length_a   1.000
_cell.length_b   1.000
_cell.length_c   1.000
_cell.angle_alpha   90.00
_cell.angle_beta   90.00
_cell.angle_gamma   90.00
#
_symmetry.space_group_name_H-M   'P 1'
#
loop_
_entity.id
_entity.type
_entity.pdbx_description
1 polymer ?
#
loop_
_entity_poly.entity_id
_entity_poly.type
_entity_poly.pdbx_seq_one_letter_code
_entity_poly.pdbx_strand_id
1 'polypeptide(L)'
;MLDRARQYLSIILQIFVRDLKRLVVNPVACIILAGVCILPALYAWYTIETMWDPYANTGSIKVAVVNEDKGADSSYTGKINIGQEVVDELHSDHQLDWQFVSKDEAMDGVYSSEYYAALIFPENFSEDFISVFSGNFTQPKIEYYVNEKLSGSGTKVTDSAAS
;
A
#
# COMPACT_ATOMS: atom_id res chain seq x y z
N MET A 1 49.95 38.09 7.86
CA MET A 1 49.09 37.26 6.97
C MET A 1 47.65 37.17 7.46
N LEU A 2 47.41 36.95 8.76
CA LEU A 2 46.07 36.86 9.35
C LEU A 2 45.25 38.17 9.31
N ASP A 3 45.88 39.34 9.42
CA ASP A 3 45.16 40.62 9.40
C ASP A 3 44.55 40.94 8.04
N ARG A 4 45.23 40.56 6.94
CA ARG A 4 44.65 40.67 5.59
C ARG A 4 43.44 39.76 5.43
N ALA A 5 43.49 38.53 5.95
CA ALA A 5 42.36 37.61 5.90
C ALA A 5 41.14 38.15 6.67
N ARG A 6 41.34 38.75 7.85
CA ARG A 6 40.26 39.41 8.61
C ARG A 6 39.67 40.60 7.86
N GLN A 7 40.50 41.39 7.19
CA GLN A 7 40.06 42.53 6.39
C GLN A 7 39.21 42.08 5.19
N TYR A 8 39.64 41.05 4.46
CA TYR A 8 38.86 40.48 3.37
C TYR A 8 37.54 39.87 3.84
N LEU A 9 37.55 39.14 4.96
CA LEU A 9 36.33 38.55 5.54
C LEU A 9 35.31 39.64 5.92
N SER A 10 35.77 40.73 6.53
CA SER A 10 34.93 41.88 6.87
C SER A 10 34.30 42.51 5.63
N ILE A 11 35.07 42.70 4.56
CA ILE A 11 34.57 43.24 3.28
C ILE A 11 33.53 42.29 2.67
N ILE A 12 33.80 40.98 2.63
CA ILE A 12 32.86 39.98 2.10
C ILE A 12 31.55 40.00 2.89
N LEU A 13 31.61 40.03 4.21
CA LEU A 13 30.42 40.10 5.08
C LEU A 13 29.66 41.42 4.89
N GLN A 14 30.35 42.55 4.72
CA GLN A 14 29.71 43.84 4.46
C GLN A 14 28.98 43.86 3.11
N ILE A 15 29.58 43.28 2.07
CA ILE A 15 28.94 43.12 0.75
C ILE A 15 27.71 42.20 0.89
N PHE A 16 27.86 41.06 1.57
CA PHE A 16 26.78 40.11 1.81
C PHE A 16 25.59 40.73 2.55
N VAL A 17 25.82 41.45 3.65
CA VAL A 17 24.76 42.13 4.41
C VAL A 17 24.09 43.23 3.57
N ARG A 18 24.85 43.97 2.77
CA ARG A 18 24.31 45.00 1.88
C ARG A 18 23.40 44.39 0.81
N ASP A 19 23.81 43.27 0.23
CA ASP A 19 23.03 42.58 -0.81
C ASP A 19 21.79 41.90 -0.21
N LEU A 20 21.90 41.31 0.99
CA LEU A 20 20.75 40.78 1.74
C LEU A 20 19.74 41.89 2.06
N LYS A 21 20.21 43.07 2.50
CA LYS A 21 19.32 44.22 2.77
C LYS A 21 18.61 44.69 1.50
N ARG A 22 19.28 44.67 0.34
CA ARG A 22 18.66 45.01 -0.95
C ARG A 22 17.62 43.98 -1.41
N LEU A 23 17.87 42.69 -1.15
CA LEU A 23 16.90 41.62 -1.41
C LEU A 23 15.63 41.79 -0.56
N VAL A 24 15.77 42.12 0.73
CA VAL A 24 14.64 42.28 1.66
C VAL A 24 13.82 43.56 1.39
N VAL A 25 14.44 44.62 0.86
CA VAL A 25 13.73 45.89 0.56
C VAL A 25 13.02 45.83 -0.80
N ASN A 26 13.40 44.92 -1.69
CA ASN A 26 12.73 44.74 -2.98
C ASN A 26 11.54 43.77 -2.85
N PRO A 27 10.29 44.25 -2.99
CA PRO A 27 9.10 43.41 -2.83
C PRO A 27 9.04 42.26 -3.85
N VAL A 28 9.52 42.46 -5.08
CA VAL A 28 9.55 41.41 -6.11
C VAL A 28 10.53 40.30 -5.72
N ALA A 29 11.70 40.67 -5.21
CA ALA A 29 12.70 39.70 -4.76
C ALA A 29 12.21 38.90 -3.54
N CYS A 30 11.49 39.55 -2.62
CA CYS A 30 10.88 38.88 -1.47
C CYS A 30 9.82 37.85 -1.88
N ILE A 31 8.97 38.16 -2.86
CA ILE A 31 7.95 37.23 -3.37
C ILE A 31 8.63 35.98 -3.99
N ILE A 32 9.67 36.17 -4.80
CA ILE A 32 10.42 35.06 -5.41
C ILE A 32 11.08 34.19 -4.33
N LEU A 33 11.75 34.81 -3.34
CA LEU A 33 12.37 34.08 -2.23
C LEU A 33 11.35 33.30 -1.40
N ALA A 34 10.21 33.92 -1.09
CA ALA A 34 9.12 33.25 -0.37
C ALA A 34 8.62 32.03 -1.14
N GLY A 35 8.39 32.16 -2.46
CA GLY A 35 8.01 31.04 -3.31
C GLY A 35 9.02 29.89 -3.26
N VAL A 36 10.31 30.18 -3.43
CA VAL A 36 11.38 29.16 -3.37
C VAL A 36 11.46 28.48 -2.00
N CYS A 37 11.27 29.22 -0.90
CA CYS A 37 11.28 28.65 0.45
C CYS A 37 10.05 27.81 0.78
N ILE A 38 8.88 28.14 0.20
CA ILE A 38 7.62 27.43 0.46
C ILE A 38 7.52 26.13 -0.37
N LEU A 39 8.14 26.07 -1.55
CA LEU A 39 8.08 24.90 -2.44
C LEU A 39 8.47 23.57 -1.75
N PRO A 40 9.60 23.48 -0.99
CA PRO A 40 9.95 22.26 -0.26
C PRO A 40 8.91 21.88 0.80
N ALA A 41 8.31 22.86 1.47
CA ALA A 41 7.29 22.61 2.49
C ALA A 41 5.96 22.13 1.89
N LEU A 42 5.54 22.70 0.76
CA LEU A 42 4.36 22.24 0.01
C LEU A 42 4.56 20.84 -0.56
N TYR A 43 5.75 20.56 -1.10
CA TYR A 43 6.09 19.22 -1.56
C TYR A 43 6.03 18.22 -0.41
N ALA A 44 6.69 18.55 0.72
CA ALA A 44 6.66 17.71 1.92
C ALA A 44 5.23 17.49 2.43
N TRP A 45 4.42 18.54 2.49
CA TRP A 45 3.02 18.47 2.89
C TRP A 45 2.22 17.48 2.03
N TYR A 46 2.26 17.64 0.70
CA TYR A 46 1.53 16.76 -0.22
C TYR A 46 1.99 15.31 -0.08
N THR A 47 3.30 15.08 0.05
CA THR A 47 3.82 13.72 0.25
C THR A 47 3.37 13.12 1.58
N ILE A 48 3.33 13.89 2.67
CA ILE A 48 2.88 13.40 3.98
C ILE A 48 1.39 13.07 3.95
N GLU A 49 0.57 13.89 3.32
CA GLU A 49 -0.87 13.65 3.20
C GLU A 49 -1.16 12.33 2.46
N THR A 50 -0.47 12.07 1.34
CA THR A 50 -0.62 10.81 0.60
C THR A 50 -0.09 9.58 1.34
N MET A 51 0.85 9.76 2.28
CA MET A 51 1.42 8.68 3.08
C MET A 51 0.71 8.46 4.42
N TRP A 52 -0.06 9.43 4.91
CA TRP A 52 -0.78 9.33 6.18
C TRP A 52 -1.92 8.32 6.10
N ASP A 53 -2.54 8.19 4.92
CA ASP A 53 -3.54 7.18 4.66
C ASP A 53 -3.50 6.71 3.19
N PRO A 54 -2.54 5.84 2.84
CA PRO A 54 -2.47 5.27 1.49
C PRO A 54 -3.69 4.39 1.18
N TYR A 55 -4.50 4.10 2.20
CA TYR A 55 -5.67 3.23 2.15
C TYR A 55 -7.00 3.97 2.37
N ALA A 56 -7.01 5.29 2.56
CA ALA A 56 -8.23 6.10 2.77
C ALA A 56 -9.24 5.96 1.62
N ASN A 57 -8.78 5.50 0.46
CA ASN A 57 -9.59 5.27 -0.74
C ASN A 57 -9.48 3.82 -1.25
N THR A 58 -9.10 2.85 -0.42
CA THR A 58 -9.11 1.43 -0.82
C THR A 58 -10.50 0.87 -1.05
N GLY A 59 -11.55 1.55 -0.59
CA GLY A 59 -12.95 1.16 -0.84
C GLY A 59 -13.34 1.14 -2.33
N SER A 60 -12.50 1.64 -3.25
CA SER A 60 -12.70 1.46 -4.70
C SER A 60 -11.90 0.29 -5.30
N ILE A 61 -11.04 -0.36 -4.51
CA ILE A 61 -10.26 -1.52 -4.95
C ILE A 61 -11.16 -2.75 -4.82
N LYS A 62 -11.62 -3.23 -5.97
CA LYS A 62 -12.43 -4.44 -6.05
C LYS A 62 -11.56 -5.68 -5.97
N VAL A 63 -11.88 -6.56 -5.03
CA VAL A 63 -11.20 -7.86 -4.86
C VAL A 63 -12.23 -8.96 -5.00
N ALA A 64 -12.05 -9.82 -6.00
CA ALA A 64 -12.91 -10.97 -6.21
C ALA A 64 -12.59 -12.06 -5.18
N VAL A 65 -13.62 -12.64 -4.57
CA VAL A 65 -13.52 -13.71 -3.60
C VAL A 65 -14.35 -14.88 -4.10
N VAL A 66 -13.72 -16.04 -4.22
CA VAL A 66 -14.33 -17.29 -4.69
C VAL A 66 -14.17 -18.33 -3.61
N ASN A 67 -15.28 -18.89 -3.13
CA ASN A 67 -15.29 -19.96 -2.16
C ASN A 67 -15.78 -21.27 -2.80
N GLU A 68 -14.85 -22.17 -3.11
CA GLU A 68 -15.15 -23.53 -3.56
C GLU A 68 -15.06 -24.54 -2.40
N ASP A 69 -14.67 -24.10 -1.20
CA ASP A 69 -14.48 -24.94 -0.02
C ASP A 69 -15.76 -25.70 0.35
N LYS A 70 -15.65 -27.02 0.42
CA LYS A 70 -16.79 -27.90 0.75
C LYS A 70 -16.97 -28.05 2.27
N GLY A 71 -16.05 -27.50 3.06
CA GLY A 71 -15.95 -27.75 4.48
C GLY A 71 -15.33 -29.12 4.76
N ALA A 72 -14.99 -29.35 6.02
CA ALA A 72 -14.41 -30.61 6.49
C ALA A 72 -15.15 -31.13 7.71
N ASP A 73 -15.20 -32.44 7.85
CA ASP A 73 -15.76 -33.11 9.03
C ASP A 73 -14.62 -33.67 9.88
N SER A 74 -14.72 -33.49 11.19
CA SER A 74 -13.69 -33.92 12.13
C SER A 74 -14.32 -34.49 13.38
N SER A 75 -13.81 -35.63 13.82
CA SER A 75 -14.23 -36.32 15.03
C SER A 75 -14.09 -35.47 16.30
N TYR A 76 -13.22 -34.46 16.28
CA TYR A 76 -12.91 -33.61 17.44
C TYR A 76 -13.70 -32.30 17.46
N THR A 77 -14.06 -31.75 16.31
CA THR A 77 -14.67 -30.41 16.18
C THR A 77 -16.04 -30.44 15.50
N GLY A 78 -16.48 -31.57 14.96
CA GLY A 78 -17.65 -31.69 14.10
C GLY A 78 -17.41 -31.09 12.71
N LYS A 79 -18.50 -30.86 11.98
CA LYS A 79 -18.48 -30.23 10.65
C LYS A 79 -18.05 -28.76 10.76
N ILE A 80 -16.94 -28.42 10.13
CA ILE A 80 -16.34 -27.08 10.07
C ILE A 80 -16.31 -26.60 8.62
N ASN A 81 -16.50 -25.29 8.40
CA ASN A 81 -16.31 -24.65 7.10
C ASN A 81 -15.53 -23.33 7.30
N ILE A 82 -14.21 -23.44 7.24
CA ILE A 82 -13.29 -22.32 7.39
C ILE A 82 -13.42 -21.35 6.22
N GLY A 83 -13.59 -21.83 4.98
CA GLY A 83 -13.75 -20.97 3.82
C GLY A 83 -14.95 -20.04 3.94
N GLN A 84 -16.09 -20.56 4.43
CA GLN A 84 -17.28 -19.76 4.67
C GLN A 84 -17.08 -18.76 5.81
N GLU A 85 -16.40 -19.15 6.89
CA GLU A 85 -16.13 -18.26 8.03
C GLU A 85 -15.25 -17.07 7.61
N VAL A 86 -14.25 -17.31 6.77
CA VAL A 86 -13.43 -16.25 6.16
C VAL A 86 -14.27 -15.35 5.24
N VAL A 87 -15.14 -15.92 4.40
CA VAL A 87 -16.06 -15.14 3.54
C VAL A 87 -16.98 -14.24 4.37
N ASP A 88 -17.52 -14.75 5.47
CA ASP A 88 -18.41 -14.00 6.36
C ASP A 88 -17.67 -12.86 7.06
N GLU A 89 -16.41 -13.08 7.47
CA GLU A 89 -15.55 -12.03 8.03
C GLU A 89 -15.23 -10.95 6.99
N LEU A 90 -14.90 -11.35 5.74
CA LEU A 90 -14.68 -10.43 4.62
C LEU A 90 -15.91 -9.60 4.28
N HIS A 91 -17.12 -10.18 4.38
CA HIS A 91 -18.37 -9.43 4.20
C HIS A 91 -18.55 -8.30 5.21
N SER A 92 -18.00 -8.46 6.42
CA SER A 92 -18.08 -7.47 7.49
C SER A 92 -16.99 -6.40 7.41
N ASP A 93 -15.94 -6.63 6.62
CA ASP A 93 -14.89 -5.66 6.36
C ASP A 93 -15.34 -4.63 5.31
N HIS A 94 -15.01 -3.36 5.57
CA HIS A 94 -15.37 -2.24 4.70
C HIS A 94 -14.14 -1.49 4.17
N GLN A 95 -12.94 -2.05 4.33
CA GLN A 95 -11.72 -1.44 3.85
C GLN A 95 -11.54 -1.66 2.35
N LEU A 96 -11.98 -2.81 1.84
CA LEU A 96 -11.92 -3.18 0.43
C LEU A 96 -13.33 -3.48 -0.12
N ASP A 97 -13.49 -3.35 -1.43
CA ASP A 97 -14.74 -3.70 -2.12
C ASP A 97 -14.72 -5.20 -2.46
N TRP A 98 -15.12 -6.02 -1.50
CA TRP A 98 -15.15 -7.48 -1.63
C TRP A 98 -16.28 -7.92 -2.56
N GLN A 99 -15.92 -8.61 -3.64
CA GLN A 99 -16.84 -9.05 -4.69
C GLN A 99 -16.91 -10.58 -4.69
N PHE A 100 -18.02 -11.14 -4.21
CA PHE A 100 -18.20 -12.59 -4.09
C PHE A 100 -18.78 -13.15 -5.38
N VAL A 101 -17.95 -13.80 -6.18
CA VAL A 101 -18.25 -14.17 -7.57
C VAL A 101 -17.83 -15.60 -7.87
N SER A 102 -18.21 -16.10 -9.05
CA SER A 102 -17.75 -17.42 -9.53
C SER A 102 -16.28 -17.41 -9.93
N LYS A 103 -15.64 -18.58 -9.99
CA LYS A 103 -14.24 -18.73 -10.43
C LYS A 103 -14.00 -18.12 -11.82
N ASP A 104 -14.89 -18.41 -12.77
CA ASP A 104 -14.78 -17.90 -14.14
C ASP A 104 -14.88 -16.37 -14.18
N GLU A 105 -15.84 -15.80 -13.45
CA GLU A 105 -16.02 -14.34 -13.35
C GLU A 105 -14.85 -13.65 -12.65
N ALA A 106 -14.29 -14.26 -11.59
CA ALA A 106 -13.12 -13.75 -10.91
C ALA A 106 -11.91 -13.68 -11.86
N MET A 107 -11.67 -14.75 -12.62
CA MET A 107 -10.57 -14.81 -13.58
C MET A 107 -10.76 -13.80 -14.71
N ASP A 108 -11.94 -13.76 -15.33
CA ASP A 108 -12.26 -12.82 -16.39
C ASP A 108 -12.16 -11.36 -15.91
N GLY A 109 -12.64 -11.08 -14.70
CA GLY A 109 -12.57 -9.75 -14.10
C GLY A 109 -11.15 -9.31 -13.74
N VAL A 110 -10.28 -10.23 -13.31
CA VAL A 110 -8.85 -9.94 -13.12
C VAL A 110 -8.19 -9.66 -14.47
N TYR A 111 -8.46 -10.46 -15.51
CA TYR A 111 -7.92 -10.22 -16.86
C TYR A 111 -8.43 -8.93 -17.50
N SER A 112 -9.70 -8.59 -17.30
CA SER A 112 -10.33 -7.37 -17.83
C SER A 112 -9.98 -6.11 -17.03
N SER A 113 -9.26 -6.26 -15.91
CA SER A 113 -8.92 -5.17 -14.97
C SER A 113 -10.13 -4.60 -14.21
N GLU A 114 -11.24 -5.34 -14.18
CA GLU A 114 -12.40 -5.03 -13.34
C GLU A 114 -12.12 -5.34 -11.86
N TYR A 115 -11.39 -6.43 -11.59
CA TYR A 115 -10.90 -6.78 -10.26
C TYR A 115 -9.39 -6.58 -10.18
N TYR A 116 -8.93 -6.00 -9.07
CA TYR A 116 -7.50 -5.82 -8.81
C TYR A 116 -6.82 -7.16 -8.54
N ALA A 117 -7.50 -8.02 -7.76
CA ALA A 117 -7.04 -9.36 -7.42
C ALA A 117 -8.24 -10.31 -7.26
N ALA A 118 -7.96 -11.60 -7.36
CA ALA A 118 -8.88 -12.68 -7.02
C ALA A 118 -8.26 -13.60 -5.95
N LEU A 119 -9.05 -13.89 -4.91
CA LEU A 119 -8.78 -14.87 -3.86
C LEU A 119 -9.67 -16.08 -4.09
N ILE A 120 -9.07 -17.27 -4.24
CA ILE A 120 -9.83 -18.51 -4.46
C ILE A 120 -9.50 -19.49 -3.35
N PHE A 121 -10.53 -19.86 -2.59
CA PHE A 121 -10.48 -20.92 -1.58
C PHE A 121 -10.86 -22.25 -2.25
N PRO A 122 -9.92 -23.19 -2.44
CA PRO A 122 -10.17 -24.46 -3.13
C PRO A 122 -11.04 -25.40 -2.28
N GLU A 123 -11.57 -26.44 -2.92
CA GLU A 123 -12.52 -27.38 -2.31
C GLU A 123 -12.04 -28.06 -1.02
N ASN A 124 -10.72 -28.24 -0.86
CA ASN A 124 -10.07 -28.91 0.25
C ASN A 124 -9.51 -27.95 1.31
N PHE A 125 -9.82 -26.64 1.23
CA PHE A 125 -9.24 -25.63 2.12
C PHE A 125 -9.51 -25.92 3.60
N SER A 126 -10.76 -26.22 3.98
CA SER A 126 -11.10 -26.61 5.34
C SER A 126 -10.45 -27.92 5.77
N GLU A 127 -10.30 -28.88 4.85
CA GLU A 127 -9.70 -30.19 5.14
C GLU A 127 -8.21 -30.04 5.45
N ASP A 128 -7.49 -29.29 4.61
CA ASP A 128 -6.09 -28.96 4.82
C ASP A 128 -5.91 -28.15 6.11
N PHE A 129 -6.83 -27.25 6.45
CA PHE A 129 -6.75 -26.47 7.69
C PHE A 129 -6.86 -27.36 8.94
N ILE A 130 -7.81 -28.31 8.95
CA ILE A 130 -8.01 -29.21 10.09
C ILE A 130 -6.88 -30.26 10.20
N SER A 131 -6.16 -30.52 9.11
CA SER A 131 -5.04 -31.48 9.08
C SER A 131 -3.93 -31.18 10.12
N VAL A 132 -3.81 -29.93 10.55
CA VAL A 132 -2.94 -29.49 11.66
C VAL A 132 -3.24 -30.25 12.95
N PHE A 133 -4.52 -30.53 13.22
CA PHE A 133 -4.97 -31.18 14.45
C PHE A 133 -4.97 -32.70 14.37
N SER A 134 -4.92 -33.28 13.16
CA SER A 134 -4.96 -34.73 12.94
C SER A 134 -3.56 -35.37 12.88
N GLY A 135 -2.49 -34.58 12.92
CA GLY A 135 -1.10 -35.05 12.96
C GLY A 135 -0.46 -35.30 11.59
N ASN A 136 -1.25 -35.29 10.51
CA ASN A 136 -0.77 -35.31 9.13
C ASN A 136 -0.94 -33.91 8.52
N PHE A 137 -0.04 -33.00 8.85
CA PHE A 137 -0.12 -31.60 8.43
C PHE A 137 0.03 -31.44 6.91
N THR A 138 -1.02 -30.92 6.29
CA THR A 138 -1.03 -30.36 4.94
C THR A 138 -1.22 -28.85 5.07
N GLN A 139 -0.29 -28.07 4.50
CA GLN A 139 -0.42 -26.62 4.52
C GLN A 139 -1.61 -26.19 3.64
N PRO A 140 -2.63 -25.50 4.18
CA PRO A 140 -3.75 -25.00 3.39
C PRO A 140 -3.25 -23.97 2.38
N LYS A 141 -3.68 -24.12 1.12
CA LYS A 141 -3.32 -23.23 0.02
C LYS A 141 -4.54 -22.45 -0.45
N ILE A 142 -4.30 -21.18 -0.78
CA ILE A 142 -5.25 -20.33 -1.50
C ILE A 142 -4.64 -20.00 -2.86
N GLU A 143 -5.47 -19.94 -3.90
CA GLU A 143 -5.01 -19.44 -5.20
C GLU A 143 -5.17 -17.92 -5.21
N TYR A 144 -4.10 -17.22 -5.58
CA TYR A 144 -4.04 -15.77 -5.59
C TYR A 144 -3.66 -15.28 -6.98
N TYR A 145 -4.54 -14.49 -7.58
CA TYR A 145 -4.33 -13.88 -8.90
C TYR A 145 -4.37 -12.36 -8.78
N VAL A 146 -3.36 -11.68 -9.32
CA VAL A 146 -3.27 -10.22 -9.34
C VAL A 146 -3.12 -9.74 -10.76
N ASN A 147 -3.81 -8.65 -11.08
CA ASN A 147 -3.55 -7.94 -12.31
C ASN A 147 -2.29 -7.06 -12.15
N GLU A 148 -1.13 -7.60 -12.51
CA GLU A 148 0.16 -6.90 -12.44
C GLU A 148 0.22 -5.62 -13.30
N LYS A 149 -0.68 -5.48 -14.28
CA LYS A 149 -0.77 -4.29 -15.14
C LYS A 149 -1.32 -3.07 -14.40
N LEU A 150 -2.10 -3.27 -13.34
CA LEU A 150 -2.61 -2.22 -12.47
C LEU A 150 -1.63 -1.86 -11.33
N SER A 151 -0.72 -2.78 -10.97
CA SER A 151 0.19 -2.60 -9.83
C SER A 151 1.65 -2.41 -10.27
N GLY A 152 2.05 -1.18 -10.61
CA GLY A 152 3.45 -0.83 -10.85
C GLY A 152 4.39 -0.96 -9.62
N SER A 153 3.88 -1.38 -8.46
CA SER A 153 4.64 -1.53 -7.20
C SER A 153 4.35 -2.84 -6.43
N GLY A 154 3.48 -3.74 -6.93
CA GLY A 154 3.06 -4.96 -6.22
C GLY A 154 4.05 -6.12 -6.24
N THR A 155 5.06 -6.08 -7.13
CA THR A 155 5.93 -7.23 -7.42
C THR A 155 6.99 -7.53 -6.34
N LYS A 156 7.08 -6.76 -5.24
CA LYS A 156 8.15 -6.91 -4.24
C LYS A 156 7.76 -7.53 -2.89
N VAL A 157 6.48 -7.77 -2.63
CA VAL A 157 6.05 -8.39 -1.36
C VAL A 157 6.08 -9.93 -1.44
N THR A 158 5.93 -10.50 -2.63
CA THR A 158 5.82 -11.95 -2.83
C THR A 158 7.15 -12.70 -2.69
N ASP A 159 8.28 -12.09 -3.03
CA ASP A 159 9.61 -12.71 -2.88
C ASP A 159 10.06 -12.83 -1.42
N SER A 160 9.52 -12.00 -0.51
CA SER A 160 9.87 -12.06 0.92
C SER A 160 8.96 -12.97 1.74
N ALA A 161 7.82 -13.41 1.19
CA ALA A 161 6.92 -14.36 1.84
C ALA A 161 7.23 -15.84 1.51
N ALA A 162 8.13 -16.08 0.56
CA ALA A 162 8.52 -17.41 0.09
C ALA A 162 9.90 -17.88 0.63
N SER A 163 10.49 -17.17 1.60
CA SER A 163 11.74 -17.58 2.30
C SER A 163 11.53 -17.71 3.80
#